data_AF-T1PG60-F1
#
_entry.id   AF-T1PG60-F1
#
_cell.length_a   1.000
_cell.length_b   1.000
_cell.length_c   1.000
_cell.angle_alpha   90.00
_cell.angle_beta   90.00
_cell.angle_gamma   90.00
#
_symmetry.space_group_name_H-M   'P 1'
#
loop_
_entity.id
_entity.type
_entity.pdbx_description
1 polymer ?
#
loop_
_entity_poly.entity_id
_entity_poly.type
_entity_poly.pdbx_seq_one_letter_code
_entity_poly.pdbx_strand_id
1 'polypeptide(L)'
;MSSAVDANVKLSRLLLLAHKFNNFYLNGFQKGDIRPFLVEGQQVGLIKSDVIKQLNKYPEVFCIRDCEYTKQGIVELNPAFRDYSERTEKLDKVLRELRSKGIFSALQGWREEYYEVKAEHNSLLKMDRSATPLFGVRKYGVDINGYVKHPTQGLCIWLQQRSNTKETWPGKWDNMVGGGLSVGYGIKETAIKEAAEEASIPSDLVKNLVSAGCVSFFFESEQGLFPNTEYVFDLELPLDFVPHNADGEVQAFELLPAKECIERVFTPDFKTTSCPVVIDFLIRHGIITPENEFWFTQIIELLHVPLQSLYTYKQRLDECKKQLQLQSQPSTDQQQSIDKLVTNNKIIENGHNKPATEAN
;
A
#
# COMPACT_ATOMS: atom_id res chain seq x y z
N MET A 1 -12.19 -42.98 -26.08
CA MET A 1 -11.95 -43.13 -24.62
C MET A 1 -11.42 -41.80 -24.12
N SER A 2 -12.33 -40.96 -23.63
CA SER A 2 -12.01 -39.68 -23.00
C SER A 2 -11.53 -39.98 -21.59
N SER A 3 -10.24 -39.82 -21.32
CA SER A 3 -9.75 -39.81 -19.95
C SER A 3 -10.06 -38.43 -19.37
N ALA A 4 -11.04 -38.40 -18.49
CA ALA A 4 -11.32 -37.31 -17.59
C ALA A 4 -10.01 -36.82 -16.94
N VAL A 5 -9.59 -35.60 -17.28
CA VAL A 5 -8.62 -34.85 -16.48
C VAL A 5 -9.42 -34.22 -15.36
N ASP A 6 -9.71 -35.02 -14.35
CA ASP A 6 -10.18 -34.51 -13.06
C ASP A 6 -9.15 -34.94 -12.01
N ALA A 7 -8.25 -34.02 -11.68
CA ALA A 7 -7.30 -34.17 -10.60
C ALA A 7 -7.21 -32.80 -9.91
N ASN A 8 -7.74 -32.72 -8.69
CA ASN A 8 -7.52 -31.65 -7.73
C ASN A 8 -6.03 -31.23 -7.72
N VAL A 9 -5.67 -30.18 -8.47
CA VAL A 9 -4.30 -29.66 -8.47
C VAL A 9 -4.09 -28.98 -7.12
N LYS A 10 -3.37 -29.65 -6.23
CA LYS A 10 -3.03 -29.12 -4.90
C LYS A 10 -2.16 -27.86 -5.07
N LEU A 11 -2.46 -26.82 -4.29
CA LEU A 11 -1.66 -25.59 -4.28
C LEU A 11 -0.21 -25.91 -3.87
N SER A 12 0.75 -25.29 -4.55
CA SER A 12 2.17 -25.41 -4.21
C SER A 12 2.50 -24.66 -2.90
N ARG A 13 3.63 -25.00 -2.26
CA ARG A 13 4.10 -24.28 -1.06
C ARG A 13 4.33 -22.80 -1.36
N LEU A 14 4.84 -22.47 -2.55
CA LEU A 14 5.04 -21.10 -3.00
C LEU A 14 3.72 -20.36 -3.15
N LEU A 15 2.71 -20.95 -3.80
CA LEU A 15 1.41 -20.29 -3.94
C LEU A 15 0.71 -20.10 -2.58
N LEU A 16 0.79 -21.09 -1.68
CA LEU A 16 0.27 -20.95 -0.32
C LEU A 16 0.95 -19.81 0.45
N LEU A 17 2.26 -19.64 0.28
CA LEU A 17 3.01 -18.54 0.87
C LEU A 17 2.60 -17.20 0.25
N ALA A 18 2.42 -17.16 -1.07
CA ALA A 18 1.92 -15.98 -1.77
C ALA A 18 0.53 -15.56 -1.32
N HIS A 19 -0.36 -16.51 -1.06
CA HIS A 19 -1.65 -16.25 -0.43
C HIS A 19 -1.50 -15.70 1.00
N LYS A 20 -0.50 -16.17 1.75
CA LYS A 20 -0.27 -15.72 3.13
C LYS A 20 0.12 -14.24 3.19
N PHE A 21 1.10 -13.80 2.39
CA PHE A 21 1.49 -12.38 2.36
C PHE A 21 0.51 -11.49 1.57
N ASN A 22 -0.51 -12.06 0.93
CA ASN A 22 -1.63 -11.36 0.29
C ASN A 22 -3.00 -11.67 0.90
N ASN A 23 -3.04 -12.07 2.17
CA ASN A 23 -4.27 -12.52 2.81
C ASN A 23 -5.40 -11.47 2.75
N PHE A 24 -5.06 -10.17 2.83
CA PHE A 24 -6.03 -9.09 2.71
C PHE A 24 -6.41 -8.82 1.26
N TYR A 25 -5.44 -8.81 0.34
CA TYR A 25 -5.74 -8.62 -1.09
C TYR A 25 -6.78 -9.63 -1.58
N LEU A 26 -6.59 -10.90 -1.24
CA LEU A 26 -7.41 -12.00 -1.74
C LEU A 26 -8.77 -12.10 -1.05
N ASN A 27 -8.84 -11.84 0.25
CA ASN A 27 -10.03 -12.15 1.05
C ASN A 27 -10.48 -11.04 2.00
N GLY A 28 -9.70 -9.96 2.14
CA GLY A 28 -9.90 -8.92 3.13
C GLY A 28 -11.01 -7.93 2.78
N PHE A 29 -11.10 -7.53 1.51
CA PHE A 29 -12.08 -6.53 1.06
C PHE A 29 -13.54 -6.91 1.31
N GLN A 30 -13.85 -8.21 1.38
CA GLN A 30 -15.21 -8.70 1.61
C GLN A 30 -15.53 -8.87 3.11
N LYS A 31 -14.58 -8.59 4.00
CA LYS A 31 -14.72 -8.82 5.44
C LYS A 31 -15.06 -7.52 6.18
N GLY A 32 -16.33 -7.42 6.58
CA GLY A 32 -16.80 -6.35 7.44
C GLY A 32 -16.84 -4.98 6.77
N ASP A 33 -17.03 -3.94 7.59
CA ASP A 33 -17.06 -2.56 7.12
C ASP A 33 -15.64 -2.02 6.97
N ILE A 34 -15.24 -1.75 5.72
CA ILE A 34 -13.95 -1.18 5.33
C ILE A 34 -14.23 0.05 4.47
N ARG A 35 -13.74 1.20 4.92
CA ARG A 35 -14.04 2.50 4.33
C ARG A 35 -12.79 3.16 3.75
N PRO A 36 -12.87 3.82 2.58
CA PRO A 36 -11.81 4.70 2.09
C PRO A 36 -11.43 5.74 3.15
N PHE A 37 -10.12 5.89 3.40
CA PHE A 37 -9.58 7.00 4.16
C PHE A 37 -9.25 8.15 3.21
N LEU A 38 -9.88 9.30 3.40
CA LEU A 38 -9.71 10.47 2.56
C LEU A 38 -8.94 11.58 3.27
N VAL A 39 -8.05 12.24 2.53
CA VAL A 39 -7.40 13.50 2.91
C VAL A 39 -7.47 14.43 1.70
N GLU A 40 -7.98 15.65 1.87
CA GLU A 40 -8.27 16.57 0.75
C GLU A 40 -9.10 15.94 -0.38
N GLY A 41 -10.10 15.12 -0.03
CA GLY A 41 -10.92 14.38 -0.99
C GLY A 41 -10.19 13.28 -1.77
N GLN A 42 -8.91 13.02 -1.50
CA GLN A 42 -8.11 11.98 -2.13
C GLN A 42 -8.05 10.73 -1.24
N GLN A 43 -8.19 9.55 -1.83
CA GLN A 43 -8.04 8.31 -1.08
C GLN A 43 -6.56 8.01 -0.81
N VAL A 44 -6.20 7.95 0.47
CA VAL A 44 -4.84 7.66 0.93
C VAL A 44 -4.71 6.33 1.65
N GLY A 45 -5.84 5.70 1.99
CA GLY A 45 -5.84 4.43 2.72
C GLY A 45 -7.21 3.78 2.84
N LEU A 46 -7.30 2.83 3.78
CA LEU A 46 -8.48 2.04 4.11
C LEU A 46 -8.58 1.86 5.63
N ILE A 47 -9.76 2.11 6.19
CA ILE A 47 -10.00 2.00 7.63
C ILE A 47 -11.01 0.90 7.89
N LYS A 48 -10.66 -0.01 8.80
CA LYS A 48 -11.53 -1.11 9.24
C LYS A 48 -12.49 -0.67 10.33
N SER A 49 -13.59 -1.42 10.47
CA SER A 49 -14.68 -1.18 11.43
C SER A 49 -14.25 -0.98 12.90
N ASP A 50 -13.23 -1.71 13.36
CA ASP A 50 -12.67 -1.60 14.71
C ASP A 50 -11.95 -0.25 14.93
N VAL A 51 -11.23 0.22 13.92
CA VAL A 51 -10.60 1.55 13.93
C VAL A 51 -11.67 2.64 13.83
N ILE A 52 -12.65 2.50 12.94
CA ILE A 52 -13.78 3.45 12.78
C ILE A 52 -14.49 3.73 14.11
N LYS A 53 -14.74 2.69 14.92
CA LYS A 53 -15.36 2.83 16.26
C LYS A 53 -14.62 3.80 17.18
N GLN A 54 -13.29 3.88 17.07
CA GLN A 54 -12.49 4.81 17.87
C GLN A 54 -12.45 6.19 17.24
N LEU A 55 -12.33 6.28 15.92
CA LEU A 55 -12.28 7.57 15.21
C LEU A 55 -13.60 8.36 15.33
N ASN A 56 -14.75 7.68 15.47
CA ASN A 56 -16.05 8.31 15.75
C ASN A 56 -16.08 9.16 17.03
N LYS A 57 -15.12 8.97 17.95
CA LYS A 57 -15.01 9.75 19.18
C LYS A 57 -14.32 11.11 18.99
N TYR A 58 -13.80 11.37 17.78
CA TYR A 58 -13.06 12.59 17.43
C TYR A 58 -13.72 13.30 16.23
N PRO A 59 -14.99 13.72 16.34
CA PRO A 59 -15.73 14.35 15.22
C PRO A 59 -15.11 15.68 14.76
N GLU A 60 -14.27 16.31 15.57
CA GLU A 60 -13.48 17.50 15.23
C GLU A 60 -12.30 17.19 14.29
N VAL A 61 -11.85 15.93 14.24
CA VAL A 61 -10.72 15.48 13.40
C VAL A 61 -11.19 14.62 12.22
N PHE A 62 -12.25 13.82 12.38
CA PHE A 62 -12.74 12.91 11.34
C PHE A 62 -14.21 13.15 10.99
N CYS A 63 -14.48 13.28 9.69
CA CYS A 63 -15.83 13.30 9.12
C CYS A 63 -16.20 11.91 8.59
N ILE A 64 -16.90 11.13 9.40
CA ILE A 64 -17.33 9.77 9.06
C ILE A 64 -18.79 9.80 8.60
N ARG A 65 -19.05 9.38 7.36
CA ARG A 65 -20.38 9.48 6.73
C ARG A 65 -20.50 8.57 5.51
N ASP A 66 -21.71 8.45 4.98
CA ASP A 66 -21.94 7.85 3.68
C ASP A 66 -21.90 8.91 2.59
N CYS A 67 -21.24 8.58 1.46
CA CYS A 67 -21.22 9.47 0.32
C CYS A 67 -22.55 9.40 -0.45
N GLU A 68 -23.18 10.53 -0.68
CA GLU A 68 -24.47 10.59 -1.39
C GLU A 68 -24.39 10.07 -2.83
N TYR A 69 -23.23 10.25 -3.49
CA TYR A 69 -23.02 9.85 -4.87
C TYR A 69 -22.69 8.36 -4.99
N THR A 70 -21.69 7.88 -4.26
CA THR A 70 -21.22 6.49 -4.39
C THR A 70 -21.98 5.51 -3.47
N LYS A 71 -22.81 6.03 -2.55
CA LYS A 71 -23.50 5.27 -1.48
C LYS A 71 -22.55 4.45 -0.58
N GLN A 72 -21.26 4.76 -0.62
CA GLN A 72 -20.23 4.10 0.17
C GLN A 72 -19.89 4.92 1.42
N GLY A 73 -19.74 4.24 2.56
CA GLY A 73 -19.19 4.82 3.77
C GLY A 73 -17.74 5.26 3.59
N ILE A 74 -17.40 6.45 4.07
CA ILE A 74 -16.06 7.03 4.03
C ILE A 74 -15.63 7.53 5.40
N VAL A 75 -14.32 7.61 5.59
CA VAL A 75 -13.69 8.34 6.69
C VAL A 75 -12.82 9.41 6.07
N GLU A 76 -13.10 10.68 6.35
CA GLU A 76 -12.32 11.79 5.82
C GLU A 76 -11.69 12.57 6.98
N LEU A 77 -10.39 12.87 6.87
CA LEU A 77 -9.75 13.83 7.75
C LEU A 77 -10.40 15.20 7.53
N ASN A 78 -10.70 15.94 8.60
CA ASN A 78 -11.48 17.17 8.56
C ASN A 78 -11.00 18.09 7.41
N PRO A 79 -11.85 18.35 6.40
CA PRO A 79 -11.46 19.09 5.20
C PRO A 79 -11.17 20.58 5.48
N ALA A 80 -11.45 21.08 6.69
CA ALA A 80 -11.08 22.43 7.10
C ALA A 80 -9.58 22.58 7.46
N PHE A 81 -8.82 21.49 7.64
CA PHE A 81 -7.39 21.56 7.90
C PHE A 81 -6.63 22.00 6.64
N ARG A 82 -5.83 23.06 6.77
CA ARG A 82 -5.40 23.86 5.61
C ARG A 82 -4.19 23.28 4.89
N ASP A 83 -3.25 22.74 5.63
CA ASP A 83 -1.94 22.36 5.10
C ASP A 83 -1.43 21.05 5.71
N TYR A 84 -0.31 20.57 5.17
CA TYR A 84 0.37 19.35 5.57
C TYR A 84 0.67 19.31 7.08
N SER A 85 1.09 20.44 7.65
CA SER A 85 1.51 20.54 9.05
C SER A 85 0.30 20.45 9.98
N GLU A 86 -0.76 21.21 9.69
CA GLU A 86 -2.00 21.17 10.46
C GLU A 86 -2.64 19.77 10.44
N ARG A 87 -2.71 19.14 9.26
CA ARG A 87 -3.21 17.76 9.13
C ARG A 87 -2.41 16.76 9.96
N THR A 88 -1.08 16.87 9.89
CA THR A 88 -0.15 16.04 10.66
C THR A 88 -0.36 16.22 12.16
N GLU A 89 -0.38 17.47 12.65
CA GLU A 89 -0.51 17.78 14.08
C GLU A 89 -1.85 17.28 14.66
N LYS A 90 -2.96 17.54 13.96
CA LYS A 90 -4.30 17.16 14.41
C LYS A 90 -4.44 15.65 14.49
N LEU A 91 -3.92 14.93 13.50
CA LEU A 91 -3.92 13.48 13.48
C LEU A 91 -3.01 12.89 14.57
N ASP A 92 -1.77 13.39 14.67
CA ASP A 92 -0.78 12.95 15.66
C ASP A 92 -1.32 13.06 17.09
N LYS A 93 -2.01 14.15 17.43
CA LYS A 93 -2.66 14.33 18.74
C LYS A 93 -3.63 13.20 19.07
N VAL A 94 -4.50 12.82 18.12
CA VAL A 94 -5.45 11.71 18.32
C VAL A 94 -4.72 10.39 18.47
N LEU A 95 -3.71 10.14 17.64
CA LEU A 95 -2.94 8.89 17.69
C LEU A 95 -2.18 8.72 19.00
N ARG A 96 -1.57 9.79 19.52
CA ARG A 96 -0.91 9.79 20.83
C ARG A 96 -1.89 9.53 21.97
N GLU A 97 -3.09 10.10 21.90
CA GLU A 97 -4.13 9.81 22.88
C GLU A 97 -4.56 8.33 22.85
N LEU A 98 -4.81 7.78 21.66
CA LEU A 98 -5.15 6.37 21.48
C LEU A 98 -4.01 5.44 21.94
N ARG A 99 -2.76 5.83 21.68
CA ARG A 99 -1.56 5.14 22.19
C ARG A 99 -1.53 5.12 23.72
N SER A 100 -1.73 6.27 24.36
CA SER A 100 -1.68 6.41 25.83
C SER A 100 -2.73 5.56 26.54
N LYS A 101 -3.86 5.31 25.87
CA LYS A 101 -4.94 4.46 26.35
C LYS A 101 -4.76 2.97 25.99
N GLY A 102 -3.70 2.61 25.28
CA GLY A 102 -3.44 1.23 24.88
C GLY A 102 -4.47 0.64 23.92
N ILE A 103 -5.17 1.47 23.13
CA ILE A 103 -6.32 1.04 22.33
C ILE A 103 -5.91 0.09 21.20
N PHE A 104 -4.75 0.34 20.59
CA PHE A 104 -4.21 -0.46 19.50
C PHE A 104 -2.79 -0.90 19.84
N SER A 105 -2.52 -2.21 19.71
CA SER A 105 -1.18 -2.77 19.89
C SER A 105 -0.17 -2.17 18.92
N ALA A 106 -0.59 -1.88 17.67
CA ALA A 106 0.23 -1.23 16.67
C ALA A 106 0.90 0.05 17.19
N LEU A 107 0.13 0.92 17.86
CA LEU A 107 0.63 2.20 18.39
C LEU A 107 1.64 2.07 19.53
N GLN A 108 1.82 0.89 20.11
CA GLN A 108 2.88 0.67 21.11
C GLN A 108 4.27 0.62 20.47
N GLY A 109 4.36 0.33 19.17
CA GLY A 109 5.60 0.37 18.39
C GLY A 109 5.97 1.76 17.87
N TRP A 110 5.53 2.82 18.54
CA TRP A 110 5.80 4.23 18.19
C TRP A 110 7.28 4.56 18.34
N ARG A 111 7.88 5.18 17.31
CA ARG A 111 9.34 5.39 17.23
C ARG A 111 9.75 6.82 16.87
N GLU A 112 8.79 7.74 16.73
CA GLU A 112 9.06 9.10 16.19
C GLU A 112 9.67 9.04 14.78
N GLU A 113 9.34 7.99 14.05
CA GLU A 113 9.76 7.78 12.67
C GLU A 113 8.52 7.80 11.79
N TYR A 114 8.50 8.73 10.84
CA TYR A 114 7.30 9.12 10.14
C TYR A 114 7.32 8.69 8.68
N TYR A 115 6.21 8.15 8.20
CA TYR A 115 6.00 7.88 6.78
C TYR A 115 5.09 8.93 6.15
N GLU A 116 5.36 9.21 4.88
CA GLU A 116 4.53 10.09 4.07
C GLU A 116 3.21 9.41 3.71
N VAL A 117 2.10 10.12 3.93
CA VAL A 117 0.78 9.70 3.49
C VAL A 117 0.46 10.39 2.17
N LYS A 118 0.53 9.62 1.08
CA LYS A 118 0.48 10.13 -0.29
C LYS A 118 -0.78 9.73 -1.04
N ALA A 119 -1.35 10.69 -1.75
CA ALA A 119 -2.26 10.43 -2.87
C ALA A 119 -1.49 10.64 -4.17
N GLU A 120 -1.44 9.61 -5.02
CA GLU A 120 -0.60 9.63 -6.24
C GLU A 120 0.85 10.05 -5.91
N HIS A 121 1.27 11.23 -6.38
CA HIS A 121 2.62 11.79 -6.15
C HIS A 121 2.66 12.89 -5.08
N ASN A 122 1.53 13.24 -4.46
CA ASN A 122 1.42 14.36 -3.51
C ASN A 122 1.41 13.85 -2.07
N SER A 123 2.38 14.30 -1.26
CA SER A 123 2.38 14.09 0.19
C SER A 123 1.37 15.02 0.85
N LEU A 124 0.41 14.44 1.59
CA LEU A 124 -0.70 15.20 2.18
C LEU A 124 -0.57 15.39 3.69
N LEU A 125 0.12 14.48 4.38
CA LEU A 125 0.50 14.57 5.79
C LEU A 125 1.56 13.50 6.06
N LYS A 126 2.11 13.49 7.28
CA LYS A 126 2.87 12.33 7.80
C LYS A 126 2.23 11.74 9.03
N MET A 127 2.53 10.47 9.28
CA MET A 127 2.14 9.77 10.51
C MET A 127 3.25 8.82 10.94
N ASP A 128 3.35 8.55 12.24
CA ASP A 128 4.32 7.59 12.75
C ASP A 128 4.09 6.22 12.08
N ARG A 129 5.19 5.55 11.71
CA ARG A 129 5.18 4.28 10.98
C ARG A 129 4.29 3.23 11.65
N SER A 130 4.18 3.25 12.98
CA SER A 130 3.37 2.32 13.76
C SER A 130 1.86 2.53 13.62
N ALA A 131 1.42 3.74 13.26
CA ALA A 131 0.02 4.08 13.04
C ALA A 131 -0.46 3.72 11.63
N THR A 132 0.45 3.69 10.65
CA THR A 132 0.12 3.46 9.24
C THR A 132 -0.76 2.22 8.98
N PRO A 133 -0.62 1.08 9.70
CA PRO A 133 -1.48 -0.07 9.46
C PRO A 133 -2.94 0.13 9.88
N LEU A 134 -3.20 1.04 10.84
CA LEU A 134 -4.59 1.34 11.26
C LEU A 134 -5.37 2.09 10.18
N PHE A 135 -4.67 2.81 9.32
CA PHE A 135 -5.24 3.61 8.24
C PHE A 135 -5.08 2.94 6.88
N GLY A 136 -4.47 1.74 6.84
CA GLY A 136 -4.18 1.02 5.60
C GLY A 136 -3.54 1.92 4.55
N VAL A 137 -2.61 2.78 4.96
CA VAL A 137 -1.89 3.67 4.05
C VAL A 137 -0.83 2.86 3.30
N ARG A 138 -0.60 3.18 2.03
CA ARG A 138 0.47 2.56 1.23
C ARG A 138 1.82 2.84 1.86
N LYS A 139 2.59 1.78 2.11
CA LYS A 139 3.91 1.84 2.74
C LYS A 139 4.96 1.54 1.69
N TYR A 140 6.07 2.25 1.80
CA TYR A 140 7.23 2.07 0.95
C TYR A 140 8.42 1.71 1.82
N GLY A 141 9.23 0.80 1.35
CA GLY A 141 10.50 0.45 1.97
C GLY A 141 11.50 0.00 0.92
N VAL A 142 12.68 -0.36 1.39
CA VAL A 142 13.79 -0.83 0.57
C VAL A 142 14.29 -2.14 1.15
N ASP A 143 14.71 -3.03 0.27
CA ASP A 143 15.35 -4.29 0.65
C ASP A 143 16.57 -4.54 -0.22
N ILE A 144 17.62 -5.10 0.37
CA ILE A 144 18.83 -5.48 -0.35
C ILE A 144 19.02 -6.99 -0.27
N ASN A 145 19.05 -7.65 -1.43
CA ASN A 145 19.55 -9.01 -1.56
C ASN A 145 21.08 -8.95 -1.68
N GLY A 146 21.78 -9.18 -0.56
CA GLY A 146 23.21 -9.41 -0.62
C GLY A 146 23.50 -10.87 -0.97
N TYR A 147 24.27 -11.09 -2.01
CA TYR A 147 24.54 -12.43 -2.52
C TYR A 147 26.00 -12.62 -2.90
N VAL A 148 26.44 -13.89 -2.94
CA VAL A 148 27.79 -14.31 -3.31
C VAL A 148 27.69 -15.39 -4.37
N LYS A 149 28.52 -15.32 -5.41
CA LYS A 149 28.73 -16.44 -6.34
C LYS A 149 29.83 -17.35 -5.81
N HIS A 150 29.45 -18.30 -4.95
CA HIS A 150 30.37 -19.24 -4.33
C HIS A 150 30.92 -20.22 -5.38
N PRO A 151 32.24 -20.49 -5.41
CA PRO A 151 32.86 -21.33 -6.45
C PRO A 151 32.34 -22.78 -6.45
N THR A 152 31.91 -23.30 -5.29
CA THR A 152 31.44 -24.70 -5.16
C THR A 152 29.94 -24.82 -4.87
N GLN A 153 29.31 -23.81 -4.26
CA GLN A 153 27.90 -23.87 -3.84
C GLN A 153 26.98 -23.14 -4.85
N GLY A 154 27.57 -22.38 -5.78
CA GLY A 154 26.83 -21.56 -6.73
C GLY A 154 26.32 -20.28 -6.07
N LEU A 155 25.08 -19.91 -6.38
CA LEU A 155 24.45 -18.72 -5.82
C LEU A 155 24.13 -18.91 -4.34
N CYS A 156 24.72 -18.09 -3.48
CA CYS A 156 24.42 -18.02 -2.06
C CYS A 156 23.88 -16.63 -1.69
N ILE A 157 22.97 -16.57 -0.73
CA ILE A 157 22.24 -15.36 -0.32
C ILE A 157 22.45 -15.16 1.17
N TRP A 158 22.80 -13.94 1.57
CA TRP A 158 22.83 -13.56 2.97
C TRP A 158 21.40 -13.30 3.46
N LEU A 159 21.09 -13.87 4.62
CA LEU A 159 19.89 -13.56 5.40
C LEU A 159 20.31 -13.02 6.75
N GLN A 160 19.46 -12.19 7.35
CA GLN A 160 19.66 -11.71 8.70
C GLN A 160 18.62 -12.30 9.65
N GLN A 161 18.99 -12.47 10.91
CA GLN A 161 18.05 -12.73 11.98
C GLN A 161 17.83 -11.44 12.77
N ARG A 162 16.58 -11.01 12.83
CA ARG A 162 16.17 -9.79 13.53
C ARG A 162 16.45 -9.91 15.02
N SER A 163 16.90 -8.82 15.65
CA SER A 163 17.06 -8.78 17.10
C SER A 163 15.76 -9.12 17.84
N ASN A 164 15.87 -9.81 18.97
CA ASN A 164 14.75 -10.08 19.87
C ASN A 164 14.10 -8.81 20.45
N THR A 165 14.78 -7.65 20.37
CA THR A 165 14.25 -6.35 20.83
C THR A 165 13.43 -5.61 19.77
N LYS A 166 13.40 -6.09 18.52
CA LYS A 166 12.57 -5.47 17.47
C LYS A 166 11.09 -5.53 17.84
N GLU A 167 10.40 -4.41 17.71
CA GLU A 167 8.99 -4.26 18.07
C GLU A 167 8.06 -4.96 17.06
N THR A 168 8.58 -5.33 15.88
CA THR A 168 7.89 -6.19 14.92
C THR A 168 8.77 -7.36 14.53
N TRP A 169 8.16 -8.55 14.56
CA TRP A 169 8.79 -9.81 14.16
C TRP A 169 10.15 -10.08 14.87
N PRO A 170 10.24 -9.97 16.21
CA PRO A 170 11.49 -10.22 16.94
C PRO A 170 12.00 -11.65 16.69
N GLY A 171 13.32 -11.80 16.53
CA GLY A 171 13.98 -13.10 16.36
C GLY A 171 13.75 -13.80 15.01
N LYS A 172 12.93 -13.23 14.12
CA LYS A 172 12.63 -13.84 12.82
C LYS A 172 13.75 -13.64 11.79
N TRP A 173 13.85 -14.58 10.87
CA TRP A 173 14.67 -14.44 9.67
C TRP A 173 14.06 -13.41 8.71
N ASP A 174 14.92 -12.65 8.06
CA ASP A 174 14.61 -11.51 7.21
C ASP A 174 15.62 -11.43 6.05
N ASN A 175 15.36 -10.54 5.10
CA ASN A 175 16.29 -10.21 4.02
C ASN A 175 17.56 -9.58 4.62
N MET A 176 18.70 -9.68 3.96
CA MET A 176 19.99 -9.23 4.51
C MET A 176 19.94 -7.83 5.12
N VAL A 177 19.32 -6.89 4.40
CA VAL A 177 19.10 -5.51 4.84
C VAL A 177 17.70 -5.10 4.40
N GLY A 178 16.94 -4.43 5.27
CA GLY A 178 15.65 -3.87 4.88
C GLY A 178 15.14 -2.78 5.81
N GLY A 179 14.63 -1.68 5.24
CA GLY A 179 14.19 -0.52 6.01
C GLY A 179 13.01 0.23 5.40
N GLY A 180 12.32 0.98 6.24
CA GLY A 180 11.18 1.80 5.83
C GLY A 180 11.60 3.10 5.14
N LEU A 181 10.80 3.57 4.17
CA LEU A 181 11.03 4.86 3.54
C LEU A 181 10.46 6.01 4.38
N SER A 182 11.31 6.55 5.24
CA SER A 182 10.96 7.65 6.14
C SER A 182 10.94 9.01 5.46
N VAL A 183 10.14 9.93 6.02
CA VAL A 183 10.00 11.32 5.55
C VAL A 183 11.39 11.96 5.44
N GLY A 184 11.66 12.59 4.30
CA GLY A 184 12.90 13.31 4.05
C GLY A 184 14.03 12.48 3.41
N TYR A 185 13.88 11.16 3.30
CA TYR A 185 14.89 10.29 2.68
C TYR A 185 14.52 9.87 1.26
N GLY A 186 15.53 9.83 0.38
CA GLY A 186 15.40 9.23 -0.95
C GLY A 186 15.50 7.70 -0.91
N ILE A 187 14.94 7.00 -1.90
CA ILE A 187 14.93 5.52 -1.94
C ILE A 187 16.35 4.93 -1.86
N LYS A 188 17.26 5.35 -2.73
CA LYS A 188 18.64 4.86 -2.72
C LYS A 188 19.42 5.31 -1.47
N GLU A 189 19.11 6.50 -0.97
CA GLU A 189 19.70 7.03 0.26
C GLU A 189 19.31 6.16 1.47
N THR A 190 18.03 5.80 1.60
CA THR A 190 17.57 4.83 2.61
C THR A 190 18.30 3.50 2.44
N ALA A 191 18.38 2.92 1.24
CA ALA A 191 19.07 1.65 1.05
C ALA A 191 20.54 1.70 1.49
N ILE A 192 21.25 2.81 1.21
CA ILE A 192 22.65 3.00 1.63
C ILE A 192 22.76 3.16 3.16
N LYS A 193 21.85 3.93 3.78
CA LYS A 193 21.80 4.09 5.24
C LYS A 193 21.59 2.75 5.94
N GLU A 194 20.56 2.01 5.55
CA GLU A 194 20.22 0.72 6.16
C GLU A 194 21.33 -0.32 5.93
N ALA A 195 21.99 -0.28 4.77
CA ALA A 195 23.14 -1.15 4.49
C ALA A 195 24.31 -0.94 5.45
N ALA A 196 24.55 0.32 5.84
CA ALA A 196 25.58 0.66 6.82
C ALA A 196 25.17 0.27 8.25
N GLU A 197 23.92 0.53 8.63
CA GLU A 197 23.41 0.30 9.99
C GLU A 197 23.19 -1.18 10.30
N GLU A 198 22.46 -1.92 9.45
CA GLU A 198 22.09 -3.31 9.75
C GLU A 198 23.26 -4.28 9.49
N ALA A 199 24.07 -4.04 8.44
CA ALA A 199 25.05 -5.01 7.95
C ALA A 199 26.50 -4.50 7.82
N SER A 200 26.79 -3.26 8.23
CA SER A 200 28.12 -2.64 8.15
C SER A 200 28.72 -2.67 6.75
N ILE A 201 27.89 -2.54 5.70
CA ILE A 201 28.38 -2.56 4.32
C ILE A 201 29.15 -1.26 4.04
N PRO A 202 30.44 -1.34 3.68
CA PRO A 202 31.26 -0.15 3.50
C PRO A 202 30.96 0.54 2.15
N SER A 203 31.29 1.83 2.07
CA SER A 203 30.94 2.70 0.93
C SER A 203 31.44 2.21 -0.43
N ASP A 204 32.57 1.52 -0.44
CA ASP A 204 33.22 0.95 -1.60
C ASP A 204 32.52 -0.31 -2.12
N LEU A 205 31.74 -1.01 -1.29
CA LEU A 205 30.85 -2.09 -1.73
C LEU A 205 29.47 -1.55 -2.10
N VAL A 206 28.88 -0.69 -1.27
CA VAL A 206 27.51 -0.19 -1.50
C VAL A 206 27.35 0.60 -2.81
N LYS A 207 28.45 1.15 -3.36
CA LYS A 207 28.42 1.81 -4.68
C LYS A 207 28.01 0.87 -5.82
N ASN A 208 28.16 -0.44 -5.65
CA ASN A 208 27.79 -1.47 -6.61
C ASN A 208 26.32 -1.91 -6.51
N LEU A 209 25.53 -1.28 -5.63
CA LEU A 209 24.11 -1.58 -5.46
C LEU A 209 23.34 -1.37 -6.77
N VAL A 210 22.64 -2.42 -7.21
CA VAL A 210 21.85 -2.43 -8.46
C VAL A 210 20.36 -2.42 -8.14
N SER A 211 19.59 -1.53 -8.74
CA SER A 211 18.13 -1.55 -8.66
C SER A 211 17.58 -2.75 -9.42
N ALA A 212 16.81 -3.61 -8.75
CA ALA A 212 16.27 -4.86 -9.31
C ALA A 212 14.75 -4.82 -9.55
N GLY A 213 14.08 -3.74 -9.15
CA GLY A 213 12.64 -3.54 -9.34
C GLY A 213 11.92 -3.30 -8.02
N CYS A 214 10.70 -3.80 -7.89
CA CYS A 214 9.96 -3.77 -6.64
C CYS A 214 8.96 -4.93 -6.55
N VAL A 215 8.67 -5.35 -5.33
CA VAL A 215 7.55 -6.24 -5.02
C VAL A 215 6.45 -5.47 -4.30
N SER A 216 5.21 -5.86 -4.49
CA SER A 216 4.06 -5.27 -3.81
C SER A 216 3.04 -6.32 -3.38
N PHE A 217 2.57 -6.18 -2.15
CA PHE A 217 1.65 -7.13 -1.52
C PHE A 217 0.69 -6.41 -0.57
N PHE A 218 -0.46 -7.02 -0.29
CA PHE A 218 -1.42 -6.51 0.67
C PHE A 218 -1.69 -7.53 1.78
N PHE A 219 -0.95 -7.37 2.87
CA PHE A 219 -1.02 -8.21 4.05
C PHE A 219 -1.90 -7.59 5.13
N GLU A 220 -2.52 -8.41 5.96
CA GLU A 220 -3.22 -8.03 7.18
C GLU A 220 -2.68 -8.85 8.35
N SER A 221 -2.42 -8.16 9.46
CA SER A 221 -2.07 -8.76 10.74
C SER A 221 -2.91 -8.17 11.87
N GLU A 222 -2.64 -8.60 13.10
CA GLU A 222 -3.22 -8.01 14.31
C GLU A 222 -2.95 -6.50 14.45
N GLN A 223 -1.90 -5.98 13.80
CA GLN A 223 -1.57 -4.56 13.84
C GLN A 223 -2.40 -3.74 12.83
N GLY A 224 -3.03 -4.39 11.84
CA GLY A 224 -3.83 -3.73 10.81
C GLY A 224 -3.44 -4.13 9.40
N LEU A 225 -3.50 -3.16 8.49
CA LEU A 225 -3.41 -3.31 7.04
C LEU A 225 -2.02 -2.90 6.51
N PHE A 226 -1.40 -3.75 5.71
CA PHE A 226 -0.04 -3.61 5.20
C PHE A 226 -0.03 -3.66 3.65
N PRO A 227 -0.51 -2.60 2.97
CA PRO A 227 -0.31 -2.43 1.54
C PRO A 227 1.12 -1.92 1.31
N ASN A 228 2.06 -2.83 1.11
CA ASN A 228 3.49 -2.54 1.01
C ASN A 228 3.99 -2.56 -0.44
N THR A 229 4.90 -1.66 -0.76
CA THR A 229 5.78 -1.74 -1.92
C THR A 229 7.22 -1.68 -1.43
N GLU A 230 7.99 -2.73 -1.68
CA GLU A 230 9.41 -2.78 -1.33
C GLU A 230 10.26 -2.59 -2.58
N TYR A 231 11.10 -1.55 -2.60
CA TYR A 231 12.07 -1.32 -3.66
C TYR A 231 13.26 -2.26 -3.47
N VAL A 232 13.48 -3.13 -4.45
CA VAL A 232 14.46 -4.20 -4.34
C VAL A 232 15.77 -3.77 -4.98
N PHE A 233 16.84 -3.97 -4.23
CA PHE A 233 18.20 -3.84 -4.71
C PHE A 233 18.95 -5.16 -4.57
N ASP A 234 19.87 -5.41 -5.48
CA ASP A 234 20.78 -6.54 -5.40
C ASP A 234 22.22 -6.03 -5.23
N LEU A 235 22.99 -6.74 -4.41
CA LEU A 235 24.40 -6.43 -4.17
C LEU A 235 25.23 -7.72 -4.18
N GLU A 236 26.08 -7.86 -5.19
CA GLU A 236 27.10 -8.92 -5.19
C GLU A 236 28.21 -8.56 -4.21
N LEU A 237 28.43 -9.43 -3.22
CA LEU A 237 29.41 -9.24 -2.17
C LEU A 237 30.65 -10.11 -2.42
N PRO A 238 31.84 -9.65 -2.00
CA PRO A 238 33.04 -10.47 -1.97
C PRO A 238 32.83 -11.73 -1.12
N LEU A 239 33.51 -12.83 -1.49
CA LEU A 239 33.41 -14.10 -0.77
C LEU A 239 33.91 -14.01 0.68
N ASP A 240 34.86 -13.11 0.94
CA ASP A 240 35.46 -12.85 2.25
C ASP A 240 34.73 -11.77 3.06
N PHE A 241 33.69 -11.15 2.50
CA PHE A 241 32.86 -10.21 3.24
C PHE A 241 31.93 -10.95 4.20
N VAL A 242 31.97 -10.55 5.47
CA VAL A 242 31.06 -11.02 6.51
C VAL A 242 30.31 -9.81 7.07
N PRO A 243 28.97 -9.77 7.00
CA PRO A 243 28.20 -8.67 7.54
C PRO A 243 28.25 -8.64 9.07
N HIS A 244 28.20 -7.43 9.61
CA HIS A 244 28.17 -7.19 11.05
C HIS A 244 27.10 -6.15 11.39
N ASN A 245 26.40 -6.36 12.50
CA ASN A 245 25.44 -5.41 13.03
C ASN A 245 26.16 -4.16 13.57
N ALA A 246 25.75 -2.96 13.16
CA ALA A 246 26.28 -1.70 13.69
C ALA A 246 25.36 -1.00 14.72
N ASP A 247 24.05 -1.22 14.68
CA ASP A 247 23.06 -0.40 15.40
C ASP A 247 22.23 -1.16 16.46
N GLY A 248 22.38 -2.49 16.55
CA GLY A 248 21.64 -3.33 17.49
C GLY A 248 20.39 -4.00 16.92
N GLU A 249 20.07 -3.78 15.64
CA GLU A 249 18.85 -4.25 15.00
C GLU A 249 18.88 -5.73 14.56
N VAL A 250 20.09 -6.29 14.45
CA VAL A 250 20.36 -7.65 13.92
C VAL A 250 21.09 -8.52 14.93
N GLN A 251 20.64 -9.74 15.17
CA GLN A 251 21.34 -10.63 16.14
C GLN A 251 22.24 -11.67 15.47
N ALA A 252 22.00 -12.02 14.21
CA ALA A 252 22.82 -12.98 13.47
C ALA A 252 22.69 -12.80 11.96
N PHE A 253 23.67 -13.32 11.23
CA PHE A 253 23.64 -13.44 9.77
C PHE A 253 23.93 -14.88 9.37
N GLU A 254 23.37 -15.31 8.24
CA GLU A 254 23.62 -16.61 7.67
C GLU A 254 23.68 -16.54 6.14
N LEU A 255 24.73 -17.12 5.56
CA LEU A 255 24.90 -17.26 4.12
C LEU A 255 24.39 -18.64 3.70
N LEU A 256 23.34 -18.68 2.88
CA LEU A 256 22.71 -19.93 2.45
C LEU A 256 22.81 -20.11 0.93
N PRO A 257 23.08 -21.33 0.43
CA PRO A 257 22.82 -21.66 -0.97
C PRO A 257 21.36 -21.35 -1.33
N ALA A 258 21.10 -20.91 -2.56
CA ALA A 258 19.76 -20.49 -3.00
C ALA A 258 18.68 -21.57 -2.76
N LYS A 259 19.03 -22.85 -2.90
CA LYS A 259 18.15 -24.00 -2.63
C LYS A 259 17.83 -24.21 -1.15
N GLU A 260 18.67 -23.75 -0.24
CA GLU A 260 18.39 -23.78 1.19
C GLU A 260 17.65 -22.51 1.64
N CYS A 261 17.95 -21.38 0.99
CA CYS A 261 17.23 -20.12 1.20
C CYS A 261 15.72 -20.26 0.94
N ILE A 262 15.31 -20.97 -0.11
CA ILE A 262 13.89 -21.24 -0.37
C ILE A 262 13.24 -22.07 0.75
N GLU A 263 13.95 -23.07 1.29
CA GLU A 263 13.44 -23.86 2.42
C GLU A 263 13.32 -23.03 3.69
N ARG A 264 14.27 -22.11 3.92
CA ARG A 264 14.22 -21.16 5.03
C ARG A 264 12.98 -20.26 4.97
N VAL A 265 12.64 -19.77 3.77
CA VAL A 265 11.47 -18.91 3.53
C VAL A 265 10.15 -19.59 3.91
N PHE A 266 10.07 -20.93 3.84
CA PHE A 266 8.87 -21.67 4.25
C PHE A 266 8.74 -21.92 5.75
N THR A 267 9.77 -21.62 6.53
CA THR A 267 9.73 -21.82 7.98
C THR A 267 8.81 -20.79 8.66
N PRO A 268 8.16 -21.12 9.78
CA PRO A 268 7.36 -20.16 10.54
C PRO A 268 8.20 -19.01 11.12
N ASP A 269 9.52 -19.20 11.21
CA ASP A 269 10.47 -18.22 11.74
C ASP A 269 10.93 -17.19 10.70
N PHE A 270 10.51 -17.31 9.44
CA PHE A 270 10.73 -16.28 8.44
C PHE A 270 9.65 -15.19 8.51
N LYS A 271 10.07 -13.92 8.45
CA LYS A 271 9.17 -12.76 8.43
C LYS A 271 8.33 -12.78 7.16
N THR A 272 7.02 -12.90 7.32
CA THR A 272 6.07 -13.13 6.20
C THR A 272 6.11 -12.01 5.15
N THR A 273 6.32 -10.76 5.56
CA THR A 273 6.37 -9.61 4.65
C THR A 273 7.71 -9.47 3.91
N SER A 274 8.72 -10.29 4.27
CA SER A 274 10.02 -10.30 3.60
C SER A 274 10.12 -11.41 2.56
N CYS A 275 9.28 -12.45 2.67
CA CYS A 275 9.22 -13.55 1.71
C CYS A 275 9.10 -13.09 0.24
N PRO A 276 8.28 -12.06 -0.12
CA PRO A 276 8.14 -11.64 -1.51
C PRO A 276 9.47 -11.26 -2.18
N VAL A 277 10.37 -10.59 -1.45
CA VAL A 277 11.67 -10.14 -1.98
C VAL A 277 12.58 -11.31 -2.31
N VAL A 278 12.68 -12.30 -1.42
CA VAL A 278 13.48 -13.50 -1.67
C VAL A 278 12.91 -14.31 -2.83
N ILE A 279 11.58 -14.45 -2.91
CA ILE A 279 10.95 -15.19 -4.01
C ILE A 279 11.21 -14.48 -5.34
N ASP A 280 11.05 -13.15 -5.41
CA ASP A 280 11.40 -12.34 -6.58
C ASP A 280 12.86 -12.54 -7.00
N PHE A 281 13.80 -12.48 -6.05
CA PHE A 281 15.22 -12.74 -6.31
C PHE A 281 15.45 -14.13 -6.90
N LEU A 282 14.88 -15.18 -6.29
CA LEU A 282 15.04 -16.56 -6.77
C LEU A 282 14.43 -16.77 -8.16
N ILE A 283 13.37 -16.05 -8.51
CA ILE A 283 12.78 -16.05 -9.85
C ILE A 283 13.72 -15.36 -10.85
N ARG A 284 14.18 -14.14 -10.56
CA ARG A 284 15.08 -13.37 -11.44
C ARG A 284 16.41 -14.08 -11.70
N HIS A 285 16.85 -14.91 -10.75
CA HIS A 285 18.06 -15.72 -10.87
C HIS A 285 17.84 -17.15 -11.38
N GLY A 286 16.62 -17.49 -11.84
CA GLY A 286 16.33 -18.77 -12.51
C GLY A 286 16.31 -20.00 -11.59
N ILE A 287 16.14 -19.80 -10.29
CA ILE A 287 15.99 -20.89 -9.31
C ILE A 287 14.54 -21.38 -9.28
N ILE A 288 13.58 -20.45 -9.30
CA ILE A 288 12.16 -20.73 -9.47
C ILE A 288 11.81 -20.38 -10.92
N THR A 289 11.27 -21.35 -11.67
CA THR A 289 11.01 -21.21 -13.10
C THR A 289 9.64 -21.79 -13.48
N PRO A 290 9.07 -21.42 -14.64
CA PRO A 290 7.82 -22.01 -15.14
C PRO A 290 7.89 -23.54 -15.29
N GLU A 291 9.07 -24.10 -15.51
CA GLU A 291 9.29 -25.55 -15.66
C GLU A 291 9.25 -26.30 -14.32
N ASN A 292 9.52 -25.63 -13.20
CA ASN A 292 9.59 -26.25 -11.87
C ASN A 292 8.49 -25.80 -10.89
N GLU A 293 7.71 -24.78 -11.21
CA GLU A 293 6.57 -24.31 -10.42
C GLU A 293 5.31 -24.15 -11.29
N PHE A 294 4.32 -25.00 -11.04
CA PHE A 294 3.08 -25.03 -11.84
C PHE A 294 2.28 -23.73 -11.77
N TRP A 295 2.27 -23.06 -10.61
CA TRP A 295 1.52 -21.83 -10.39
C TRP A 295 2.34 -20.56 -10.63
N PHE A 296 3.42 -20.66 -11.41
CA PHE A 296 4.42 -19.59 -11.58
C PHE A 296 3.80 -18.23 -11.92
N THR A 297 2.91 -18.15 -12.91
CA THR A 297 2.31 -16.86 -13.33
C THR A 297 1.45 -16.22 -12.25
N GLN A 298 0.70 -17.02 -11.48
CA GLN A 298 -0.08 -16.50 -10.34
C GLN A 298 0.82 -16.01 -9.21
N ILE A 299 1.95 -16.69 -8.97
CA ILE A 299 2.93 -16.23 -7.99
C ILE A 299 3.51 -14.87 -8.43
N ILE A 300 3.86 -14.69 -9.71
CA ILE A 300 4.30 -13.40 -10.26
C ILE A 300 3.25 -12.31 -10.03
N GLU A 301 1.98 -12.56 -10.35
CA GLU A 301 0.90 -11.59 -10.10
C GLU A 301 0.80 -11.20 -8.61
N LEU A 302 0.94 -12.17 -7.72
CA LEU A 302 0.89 -11.96 -6.28
C LEU A 302 2.15 -11.28 -5.70
N LEU A 303 3.26 -11.27 -6.42
CA LEU A 303 4.43 -10.44 -6.09
C LEU A 303 4.27 -8.99 -6.53
N HIS A 304 3.26 -8.68 -7.35
CA HIS A 304 3.03 -7.37 -7.94
C HIS A 304 1.58 -6.90 -7.78
N VAL A 305 1.03 -7.02 -6.56
CA VAL A 305 -0.32 -6.51 -6.26
C VAL A 305 -0.42 -5.04 -6.67
N PRO A 306 -1.46 -4.64 -7.45
CA PRO A 306 -1.51 -3.32 -8.09
C PRO A 306 -1.95 -2.22 -7.11
N LEU A 307 -1.19 -2.01 -6.03
CA LEU A 307 -1.49 -1.05 -4.96
C LEU A 307 -1.65 0.40 -5.46
N GLN A 308 -1.06 0.74 -6.61
CA GLN A 308 -1.19 2.07 -7.22
C GLN A 308 -2.59 2.33 -7.79
N SER A 309 -3.28 1.29 -8.27
CA SER A 309 -4.61 1.39 -8.87
C SER A 309 -5.72 0.82 -7.98
N LEU A 310 -5.41 0.37 -6.76
CA LEU A 310 -6.43 -0.14 -5.83
C LEU A 310 -7.23 0.97 -5.13
N TYR A 311 -6.67 2.18 -4.97
CA TYR A 311 -7.33 3.28 -4.25
C TYR A 311 -8.09 4.19 -5.21
N THR A 312 -9.25 3.69 -5.66
CA THR A 312 -10.03 4.25 -6.78
C THR A 312 -11.20 5.14 -6.37
N TYR A 313 -11.38 5.45 -5.08
CA TYR A 313 -12.58 6.17 -4.62
C TYR A 313 -12.80 7.49 -5.36
N LYS A 314 -11.74 8.28 -5.58
CA LYS A 314 -11.83 9.57 -6.27
C LYS A 314 -12.34 9.41 -7.71
N GLN A 315 -11.79 8.45 -8.46
CA GLN A 315 -12.22 8.16 -9.84
C GLN A 315 -13.70 7.75 -9.88
N ARG A 316 -14.11 6.82 -9.00
CA ARG A 316 -15.50 6.39 -8.89
C ARG A 316 -16.45 7.53 -8.53
N LEU A 317 -16.05 8.40 -7.60
CA LEU A 317 -16.83 9.58 -7.21
C LEU A 317 -17.07 10.50 -8.41
N ASP A 318 -16.02 10.78 -9.18
CA ASP A 318 -16.10 11.66 -10.34
C ASP A 318 -16.95 11.05 -11.47
N GLU A 319 -16.89 9.73 -11.67
CA GLU A 319 -17.76 8.99 -12.59
C GLU A 319 -19.23 9.06 -12.17
N CYS A 320 -19.56 8.78 -10.90
CA CYS A 320 -20.93 8.88 -10.40
C CYS A 320 -21.50 10.29 -10.55
N LYS A 321 -20.69 11.33 -10.27
CA LYS A 321 -21.11 12.73 -10.46
C LYS A 321 -21.39 13.05 -11.92
N LYS A 322 -20.53 12.61 -12.85
CA LYS A 322 -20.74 12.80 -14.29
C LYS A 322 -22.02 12.10 -14.77
N GLN A 323 -22.27 10.87 -14.33
CA GLN A 323 -23.49 10.13 -14.68
C GLN A 323 -24.75 10.84 -14.20
N LEU A 324 -24.77 11.34 -12.97
CA LEU A 324 -25.90 12.10 -12.44
C LEU A 324 -26.12 13.42 -13.18
N GLN A 325 -25.05 14.14 -13.54
CA GLN A 325 -25.17 15.35 -14.36
C GLN A 325 -25.78 15.06 -15.73
N LEU A 326 -25.38 13.96 -16.39
CA LEU A 326 -25.95 13.54 -17.68
C LEU A 326 -27.43 13.12 -17.55
N GLN A 327 -27.83 12.48 -16.45
CA GLN A 327 -29.22 12.12 -16.18
C GLN A 327 -30.10 13.33 -15.79
N SER A 328 -29.48 14.43 -15.34
CA SER A 328 -30.16 15.67 -14.97
C SER A 328 -30.31 16.64 -16.15
N GLN A 329 -29.67 16.36 -17.30
CA GLN A 329 -29.86 17.14 -18.52
C GLN A 329 -31.20 16.76 -19.17
N PRO A 330 -32.01 17.72 -19.63
CA PRO A 330 -33.26 17.40 -20.32
C PRO A 330 -32.95 16.53 -21.54
N SER A 331 -33.76 15.51 -21.79
CA SER A 331 -33.67 14.78 -23.05
C SER A 331 -33.84 15.76 -24.22
N THR A 332 -33.29 15.45 -25.41
CA THR A 332 -33.44 16.28 -26.61
C THR A 332 -34.90 16.63 -26.91
N ASP A 333 -35.83 15.73 -26.55
CA ASP A 333 -37.29 15.92 -26.66
C ASP A 333 -37.87 16.86 -25.58
N GLN A 334 -37.33 16.84 -24.36
CA GLN A 334 -37.71 17.77 -23.31
C GLN A 334 -37.16 19.18 -23.58
N GLN A 335 -35.95 19.31 -24.13
CA GLN A 335 -35.38 20.59 -24.54
C GLN A 335 -36.21 21.24 -25.66
N GLN A 336 -36.62 20.47 -26.67
CA GLN A 336 -37.54 20.97 -27.72
C GLN A 336 -38.93 21.35 -27.19
N SER A 337 -39.43 20.65 -26.17
CA SER A 337 -40.71 20.96 -25.54
C SER A 337 -40.64 22.22 -24.68
N ILE A 338 -39.54 22.41 -23.95
CA ILE A 338 -39.24 23.62 -23.17
C ILE A 338 -39.08 24.82 -24.12
N ASP A 339 -38.34 24.66 -25.22
CA ASP A 339 -38.16 25.73 -26.21
C ASP A 339 -39.49 26.12 -26.89
N LYS A 340 -40.38 25.16 -27.16
CA LYS A 340 -41.75 25.40 -27.65
C LYS A 340 -42.65 26.12 -26.62
N LEU A 341 -42.54 25.77 -25.34
CA LEU A 341 -43.27 26.43 -24.25
C LEU A 341 -42.79 27.88 -24.04
N VAL A 342 -41.48 28.13 -24.13
CA VAL A 342 -40.88 29.47 -24.03
C VAL A 342 -41.23 30.34 -25.23
N THR A 343 -41.31 29.78 -26.45
CA THR A 343 -41.76 30.53 -27.64
C THR A 343 -43.26 30.86 -27.59
N ASN A 344 -44.11 29.94 -27.11
CA ASN A 344 -45.55 30.20 -26.99
C ASN A 344 -45.89 31.27 -25.93
N ASN A 345 -45.20 31.31 -24.79
CA ASN A 345 -45.43 32.34 -23.79
C ASN A 345 -45.02 33.76 -24.26
N LYS A 346 -43.98 33.88 -25.08
CA LYS A 346 -43.58 35.16 -25.69
C LYS A 346 -44.58 35.71 -26.71
N ILE A 347 -45.40 34.85 -27.32
CA ILE A 347 -46.43 35.26 -28.30
C ILE A 347 -47.68 35.81 -27.59
N ILE A 348 -47.98 35.33 -26.37
CA ILE A 348 -49.18 35.72 -25.62
C ILE A 348 -48.99 37.09 -24.92
N GLU A 349 -47.77 37.45 -24.49
CA GLU A 349 -47.51 38.74 -23.82
C GLU A 349 -47.52 39.97 -24.76
N ASN A 350 -47.38 39.79 -26.08
CA ASN A 350 -47.37 40.89 -27.05
C ASN A 350 -48.76 41.24 -27.63
N GLY A 351 -49.84 40.72 -27.04
CA GLY A 351 -51.17 40.76 -27.62
C GLY A 351 -52.10 41.90 -27.22
N HIS A 352 -51.69 42.92 -26.45
CA HIS A 352 -52.58 44.02 -26.04
C HIS A 352 -51.96 45.43 -26.05
N ASN A 353 -52.73 46.38 -26.62
CA ASN A 353 -52.57 47.84 -26.74
C ASN A 353 -51.71 48.34 -27.92
N LYS A 354 -52.14 49.29 -28.78
CA LYS A 354 -53.16 50.36 -28.69
C LYS A 354 -53.46 50.93 -30.12
N PRO A 355 -54.48 51.80 -30.28
CA PRO A 355 -55.03 52.23 -31.58
C PRO A 355 -54.24 53.37 -32.23
N ALA A 356 -54.34 53.46 -33.56
CA ALA A 356 -53.77 54.53 -34.36
C ALA A 356 -54.71 55.75 -34.44
N THR A 357 -54.20 56.90 -34.03
CA THR A 357 -54.73 58.24 -34.31
C THR A 357 -53.70 59.04 -35.11
N GLU A 358 -54.18 59.57 -36.24
CA GLU A 358 -53.92 60.87 -36.88
C GLU A 358 -52.52 61.29 -37.39
N ALA A 359 -52.51 61.55 -38.71
CA ALA A 359 -52.12 62.80 -39.41
C ALA A 359 -50.81 63.52 -39.04
N ASN A 360 -49.86 63.56 -39.99
CA ASN A 360 -49.67 64.66 -40.95
C ASN A 360 -48.61 64.28 -42.00
#